data_AF-A0A8D2LGC1-F1
#
_entry.id   AF-A0A8D2LGC1-F1
#
_cell.length_a   1.000
_cell.length_b   1.000
_cell.length_c   1.000
_cell.angle_alpha   90.00
_cell.angle_beta   90.00
_cell.angle_gamma   90.00
#
_symmetry.space_group_name_H-M   'P 1'
#
loop_
_entity.id
_entity.type
_entity.pdbx_description
1 polymer ?
#
loop_
_entity_poly.entity_id
_entity_poly.type
_entity_poly.pdbx_seq_one_letter_code
_entity_poly.pdbx_strand_id
1 'polypeptide(L)'
;MASRLSGTPGSEPRLVSLPLSRIRVIMKSSPDVSSINPDAIFLTAKATELFVQYLATHSYKHGQGKENKALTYSDLSRTAEKSETFQFLAGK
;
A
#
# COMPACT_ATOMS: atom_id res chain seq x y z
N MET A 1 -31.11 14.59 -14.23
CA MET A 1 -30.29 15.34 -13.26
C MET A 1 -29.50 14.33 -12.43
N ALA A 2 -28.24 14.07 -12.78
CA ALA A 2 -27.31 13.31 -11.95
C ALA A 2 -26.04 14.13 -11.81
N SER A 3 -25.64 14.29 -10.55
CA SER A 3 -24.76 15.34 -10.06
C SER A 3 -23.31 15.14 -10.49
N ARG A 4 -22.75 16.27 -10.93
CA ARG A 4 -21.38 16.55 -11.38
C ARG A 4 -20.29 15.89 -10.52
N LEU A 5 -19.34 15.23 -11.20
CA LEU A 5 -17.98 15.04 -10.71
C LEU A 5 -17.33 16.43 -10.55
N SER A 6 -17.18 16.91 -9.31
CA SER A 6 -16.43 18.12 -9.02
C SER A 6 -14.93 17.81 -8.94
N GLY A 7 -14.30 17.64 -10.10
CA GLY A 7 -12.85 17.81 -10.23
C GLY A 7 -12.55 19.30 -10.35
N THR A 8 -11.82 19.88 -9.41
CA THR A 8 -11.27 21.24 -9.56
C THR A 8 -10.29 21.27 -10.72
N PRO A 9 -10.45 22.16 -11.73
CA PRO A 9 -9.51 22.29 -12.83
C PRO A 9 -8.25 22.98 -12.30
N GLY A 10 -7.17 22.22 -12.13
CA GLY A 10 -5.88 22.75 -11.66
C GLY A 10 -5.04 21.80 -10.80
N SER A 11 -5.54 20.63 -10.42
CA SER A 11 -4.68 19.61 -9.83
C SER A 11 -4.02 18.79 -10.93
N GLU A 12 -2.75 19.06 -11.21
CA GLU A 12 -1.87 18.12 -11.91
C GLU A 12 -2.12 16.70 -11.39
N PRO A 13 -2.16 15.68 -12.26
CA PRO A 13 -2.31 14.30 -11.82
C PRO A 13 -1.21 14.01 -10.80
N ARG A 14 -1.60 13.82 -9.54
CA ARG A 14 -0.64 13.51 -8.49
C ARG A 14 0.04 12.21 -8.90
N LEU A 15 1.35 12.32 -9.18
CA LEU A 15 2.11 11.17 -9.64
C LEU A 15 2.03 10.03 -8.64
N VAL A 16 1.96 10.30 -7.33
CA VAL A 16 1.68 9.35 -6.24
C VAL A 16 0.41 9.73 -5.47
N SER A 17 -0.29 8.74 -4.94
CA SER A 17 -1.44 8.87 -4.05
C SER A 17 -1.04 9.02 -2.57
N LEU A 18 0.11 8.46 -2.18
CA LEU A 18 0.59 8.53 -0.80
C LEU A 18 1.34 9.83 -0.49
N PRO A 19 1.16 10.42 0.72
CA PRO A 19 1.86 11.64 1.10
C PRO A 19 3.35 11.38 1.34
N LEU A 20 4.22 11.96 0.49
CA LEU A 20 5.67 11.79 0.56
C LEU A 20 6.28 12.20 1.92
N SER A 21 5.68 13.18 2.61
CA SER A 21 6.11 13.58 3.95
C SER A 21 5.96 12.44 4.96
N ARG A 22 4.88 11.66 4.88
CA ARG A 22 4.65 10.52 5.78
C ARG A 22 5.60 9.37 5.47
N ILE A 23 5.82 9.09 4.17
CA ILE A 23 6.81 8.10 3.72
C ILE A 23 8.19 8.44 4.29
N ARG A 24 8.62 9.71 4.19
CA ARG A 24 9.88 10.18 4.77
C ARG A 24 9.97 9.94 6.27
N VAL A 25 8.92 10.26 7.03
CA VAL A 25 8.90 10.07 8.49
C VAL A 25 9.04 8.60 8.86
N ILE A 26 8.36 7.70 8.14
CA ILE A 26 8.46 6.26 8.37
C ILE A 26 9.87 5.76 8.03
N MET A 27 10.44 6.16 6.90
CA MET A 27 11.81 5.77 6.54
C MET A 27 12.85 6.25 7.57
N LYS A 28 12.67 7.46 8.14
CA LYS A 28 13.51 8.01 9.20
C LYS A 28 13.28 7.41 10.59
N SER A 29 12.28 6.54 10.77
CA SER A 29 12.12 5.85 12.06
C SER A 29 13.16 4.74 12.26
N SER A 30 13.89 4.36 11.21
CA SER A 30 15.05 3.47 11.33
C SER A 30 16.24 4.23 11.92
N PRO A 31 16.89 3.72 12.98
CA PRO A 31 17.99 4.42 13.66
C PRO A 31 19.19 4.68 12.75
N ASP A 32 19.37 3.87 11.71
CA ASP A 32 20.52 3.94 10.79
C ASP A 32 20.30 4.91 9.62
N VAL A 33 19.15 5.59 9.54
CA VAL A 33 18.78 6.46 8.41
C VAL A 33 18.90 7.94 8.79
N SER A 34 20.00 8.58 8.37
CA SER A 34 20.26 10.01 8.62
C SER A 34 19.63 10.94 7.58
N SER A 35 19.87 10.65 6.29
CA SER A 35 19.33 11.39 5.15
C SER A 35 18.78 10.44 4.09
N ILE A 36 17.85 10.93 3.27
CA ILE A 36 17.14 10.13 2.27
C ILE A 36 17.05 10.96 0.97
N ASN A 37 17.45 10.37 -0.14
CA ASN A 37 17.27 10.95 -1.47
C ASN A 37 15.76 11.12 -1.78
N PRO A 38 15.29 12.29 -2.25
CA PRO A 38 13.90 12.50 -2.67
C PRO A 38 13.35 11.44 -3.64
N ASP A 39 14.17 10.95 -4.58
CA ASP A 39 13.77 9.92 -5.55
C ASP A 39 13.47 8.58 -4.87
N ALA A 40 14.22 8.24 -3.82
CA ALA A 40 13.95 7.05 -3.03
C ALA A 40 12.60 7.17 -2.30
N ILE A 41 12.27 8.35 -1.77
CA ILE A 41 10.96 8.61 -1.13
C ILE A 41 9.82 8.43 -2.14
N PHE A 42 10.00 8.96 -3.35
CA PHE A 42 9.01 8.82 -4.43
C PHE A 42 8.85 7.36 -4.86
N LEU A 43 9.95 6.63 -5.06
CA LEU A 43 9.92 5.23 -5.44
C LEU A 43 9.28 4.36 -4.36
N THR A 44 9.60 4.60 -3.08
CA THR A 44 8.97 3.91 -1.95
C THR A 44 7.47 4.18 -1.90
N ALA A 45 7.02 5.42 -2.17
CA ALA A 45 5.59 5.72 -2.26
C ALA A 45 4.91 4.88 -3.36
N LYS A 46 5.51 4.78 -4.54
CA LYS A 46 4.99 3.94 -5.62
C LYS A 46 5.00 2.45 -5.33
N ALA A 47 6.10 1.95 -4.78
CA ALA A 47 6.19 0.56 -4.37
C ALA A 47 5.13 0.23 -3.32
N THR A 48 4.86 1.14 -2.37
CA THR A 48 3.84 0.95 -1.32
C THR A 48 2.43 0.88 -1.90
N GLU A 49 2.10 1.72 -2.88
CA GLU A 49 0.80 1.67 -3.59
C GLU A 49 0.59 0.31 -4.26
N LEU A 50 1.59 -0.14 -5.03
CA LEU A 50 1.56 -1.43 -5.71
C LEU A 50 1.52 -2.60 -4.72
N PHE A 51 2.25 -2.50 -3.62
CA PHE A 51 2.27 -3.49 -2.56
C PHE A 51 0.89 -3.67 -1.92
N VAL A 52 0.21 -2.58 -1.55
CA VAL A 52 -1.14 -2.65 -0.95
C VAL A 52 -2.13 -3.28 -1.92
N GLN A 53 -2.09 -2.88 -3.20
CA GLN A 53 -2.96 -3.46 -4.23
C GLN A 53 -2.68 -4.96 -4.41
N TYR A 54 -1.40 -5.34 -4.45
CA TYR A 54 -1.00 -6.73 -4.63
C TYR A 54 -1.38 -7.59 -3.43
N LEU A 55 -1.09 -7.16 -2.20
CA LEU A 55 -1.46 -7.86 -0.96
C LEU A 55 -2.99 -8.06 -0.88
N ALA A 56 -3.78 -7.02 -1.11
CA ALA A 56 -5.24 -7.10 -1.05
C ALA A 56 -5.79 -8.06 -2.12
N THR A 57 -5.33 -7.95 -3.36
CA THR A 57 -5.78 -8.79 -4.47
C THR A 57 -5.35 -10.24 -4.28
N HIS A 58 -4.12 -10.48 -3.82
CA HIS A 58 -3.60 -11.81 -3.58
C HIS A 58 -4.36 -12.49 -2.44
N SER A 59 -4.56 -11.78 -1.32
CA SER A 59 -5.29 -12.29 -0.15
C SER A 59 -6.75 -12.58 -0.48
N TYR A 60 -7.41 -11.71 -1.26
CA TYR A 60 -8.78 -11.94 -1.69
C TYR A 60 -8.91 -13.17 -2.61
N LYS A 61 -7.94 -13.36 -3.51
CA LYS A 61 -7.98 -14.45 -4.51
C LYS A 61 -7.65 -15.83 -3.96
N HIS A 62 -6.80 -15.90 -2.94
CA HIS A 62 -6.27 -17.16 -2.38
C HIS A 62 -6.77 -17.44 -0.95
N GLY A 63 -7.42 -16.47 -0.30
CA GLY A 63 -8.21 -16.66 0.90
C GLY A 63 -9.66 -17.05 0.59
N GLN A 64 -10.55 -16.85 1.56
CA GLN A 64 -11.99 -17.09 1.41
C GLN A 64 -12.74 -15.88 0.83
N GLY A 65 -12.01 -14.82 0.45
CA GLY A 65 -12.61 -13.57 0.01
C GLY A 65 -13.52 -13.69 -1.22
N LYS A 66 -13.19 -14.56 -2.17
CA LYS A 66 -14.05 -14.85 -3.33
C LYS A 66 -15.40 -15.48 -2.95
N GLU A 67 -15.39 -16.43 -2.02
CA GLU A 67 -16.57 -17.15 -1.57
C GLU A 67 -17.47 -16.22 -0.74
N ASN A 68 -16.86 -15.49 0.19
CA ASN A 68 -17.55 -14.60 1.12
C ASN A 68 -17.83 -13.21 0.53
N LYS A 69 -17.35 -12.92 -0.69
CA LYS A 69 -17.39 -11.61 -1.35
C LYS A 69 -16.88 -10.46 -0.49
N ALA A 70 -15.96 -10.75 0.43
CA ALA A 70 -15.44 -9.81 1.41
C ALA A 70 -13.99 -10.17 1.75
N LEU A 71 -13.09 -9.19 1.77
CA LEU A 71 -11.73 -9.38 2.26
C LEU A 71 -11.70 -9.21 3.77
N THR A 72 -11.25 -10.23 4.49
CA THR A 72 -11.18 -10.23 5.95
C THR A 72 -9.73 -10.14 6.46
N TYR A 73 -9.55 -9.81 7.73
CA TYR A 73 -8.24 -9.86 8.37
C TYR A 73 -7.65 -11.28 8.38
N SER A 74 -8.47 -12.32 8.54
CA SER A 74 -8.01 -13.71 8.46
C SER A 74 -7.42 -14.07 7.09
N ASP A 75 -7.92 -13.46 6.00
CA ASP A 75 -7.34 -13.66 4.67
C ASP A 75 -5.95 -13.02 4.55
N LEU A 76 -5.78 -11.82 5.11
CA LEU A 76 -4.52 -11.08 5.12
C LEU A 76 -3.47 -11.78 5.99
N SER A 77 -3.81 -12.15 7.22
CA SER A 77 -2.88 -12.84 8.15
C SER A 77 -2.41 -14.18 7.57
N ARG A 78 -3.34 -14.99 7.04
CA ARG A 78 -2.99 -16.24 6.37
C ARG A 78 -2.06 -16.03 5.16
N THR A 79 -2.27 -14.95 4.41
CA THR A 79 -1.42 -14.62 3.27
C THR A 79 -0.01 -14.25 3.72
N ALA A 80 0.12 -13.47 4.80
CA ALA A 80 1.41 -13.14 5.42
C ALA A 80 2.16 -14.40 5.91
N GLU A 81 1.46 -15.36 6.50
CA GLU A 81 2.07 -16.60 7.02
C GLU A 81 2.48 -17.59 5.93
N LYS A 82 1.67 -17.74 4.87
CA LYS A 82 1.82 -18.85 3.90
C LYS A 82 2.59 -18.48 2.63
N SER A 83 2.75 -17.19 2.34
CA SER A 83 3.44 -16.75 1.13
C SER A 83 4.83 -16.25 1.47
N GLU A 84 5.85 -16.85 0.87
CA GLU A 84 7.26 -16.43 1.03
C GLU A 84 7.45 -14.94 0.77
N THR A 85 6.81 -14.40 -0.28
CA THR A 85 6.84 -12.98 -0.64
C THR A 85 6.33 -12.06 0.47
N PHE A 86 5.42 -12.53 1.33
CA PHE A 86 4.80 -11.74 2.39
C PHE A 86 5.30 -12.10 3.80
N GLN A 87 6.30 -12.97 3.94
CA GLN A 87 6.80 -13.43 5.24
C GLN A 87 7.35 -12.30 6.12
N PHE A 88 7.79 -11.18 5.54
CA PHE A 88 8.20 -10.01 6.31
C PHE A 88 7.06 -9.37 7.12
N LEU A 89 5.80 -9.74 6.83
CA LEU A 89 4.60 -9.35 7.59
C LEU A 89 4.18 -10.39 8.63
N ALA A 90 4.71 -11.61 8.57
CA ALA A 90 4.42 -12.64 9.55
C ALA A 90 5.11 -12.22 10.86
N GLY A 91 4.33 -11.72 11.81
CA GLY A 91 4.83 -11.34 13.13
C GLY A 91 5.52 -12.53 13.77
N LYS A 92 6.79 -12.39 14.10
CA LYS A 92 7.48 -13.27 15.05
C LYS A 92 7.36 -12.68 16.44
#